data_AF-A0A2S9Q318-F1
#
_entry.id   AF-A0A2S9Q318-F1
#
_cell.length_a   1.000
_cell.length_b   1.000
_cell.length_c   1.000
_cell.angle_alpha   90.00
_cell.angle_beta   90.00
_cell.angle_gamma   90.00
#
_symmetry.space_group_name_H-M   'P 1'
#
loop_
_entity.id
_entity.type
_entity.pdbx_description
1 polymer ?
#
loop_
_entity_poly.entity_id
_entity_poly.type
_entity_poly.pdbx_seq_one_letter_code
_entity_poly.pdbx_strand_id
1 'polypeptide(L)'
;MAVPRRAERLRKVAWKLTEQYGLPRDRQIEAELDEYAHPKRWTFFWRDGPTETAVRRAAAKLDKEALDGVGYRREYTDTAWAVAAIRYVRDGDPGEDAYSAGVSVYDARRLLDTLKNPGPSDDRERALAERLVKASERQPSCFGDGDAICREVTERGLAPLLRGEGAPPLTPIEALTDRYASGRASALWTRRLVPMTPLEAFAAVQADPKAGPDHIEAALSLLPELHAALDAAAASLQARLPAV
;
A
#
# COMPACT_ATOMS: atom_id res chain seq x y z
N MET A 1 13.21 45.97 -4.25
CA MET A 1 13.63 45.17 -5.43
C MET A 1 14.67 44.09 -5.04
N ALA A 2 14.27 43.03 -4.33
CA ALA A 2 15.16 41.97 -3.83
C ALA A 2 14.75 40.53 -4.25
N VAL A 3 13.74 40.41 -5.12
CA VAL A 3 13.04 39.16 -5.47
C VAL A 3 13.84 38.20 -6.38
N PRO A 4 14.68 38.64 -7.35
CA PRO A 4 15.40 37.72 -8.24
C PRO A 4 16.40 36.80 -7.52
N ARG A 5 17.17 37.35 -6.57
CA ARG A 5 18.18 36.59 -5.83
C ARG A 5 17.60 35.49 -4.95
N ARG A 6 16.39 35.69 -4.41
CA ARG A 6 15.75 34.69 -3.54
C ARG A 6 15.20 33.52 -4.35
N ALA A 7 14.53 33.79 -5.48
CA ALA A 7 14.01 32.74 -6.36
C ALA A 7 15.12 31.83 -6.89
N GLU A 8 16.25 32.41 -7.32
CA GLU A 8 17.42 31.66 -7.79
C GLU A 8 18.03 30.77 -6.69
N ARG A 9 18.19 31.32 -5.47
CA ARG A 9 18.67 30.55 -4.30
C ARG A 9 17.74 29.37 -4.01
N LEU A 10 16.42 29.58 -4.02
CA LEU A 10 15.44 28.54 -3.77
C LEU A 10 15.47 27.43 -4.83
N ARG A 11 15.56 27.78 -6.11
CA ARG A 11 15.72 26.79 -7.19
C ARG A 11 17.03 26.00 -7.06
N LYS A 12 18.13 26.65 -6.65
CA LYS A 12 19.40 25.96 -6.39
C LYS A 12 19.29 24.98 -5.21
N VAL A 13 18.57 25.34 -4.16
CA VAL A 13 18.28 24.44 -3.03
C VAL A 13 17.44 23.26 -3.50
N ALA A 14 16.35 23.52 -4.24
CA ALA A 14 15.47 22.49 -4.77
C ALA A 14 16.23 21.48 -5.65
N TRP A 15 17.09 21.96 -6.55
CA TRP A 15 17.95 21.11 -7.38
C TRP A 15 18.90 20.24 -6.56
N LYS A 16 19.58 20.80 -5.55
CA LYS A 16 20.45 20.02 -4.64
C LYS A 16 19.68 18.96 -3.87
N LEU A 17 18.45 19.25 -3.46
CA LEU A 17 17.59 18.27 -2.78
C LEU A 17 17.19 17.14 -3.73
N THR A 18 16.83 17.47 -4.97
CA THR A 18 16.55 16.49 -6.04
C THR A 18 17.74 15.55 -6.24
N GLU A 19 18.96 16.09 -6.37
CA GLU A 19 20.18 15.27 -6.48
C GLU A 19 20.41 14.41 -5.23
N GLN A 20 20.29 15.00 -4.04
CA GLN A 20 20.51 14.30 -2.78
C GLN A 20 19.57 13.09 -2.60
N TYR A 21 18.33 13.20 -3.06
CA TYR A 21 17.33 12.13 -2.96
C TYR A 21 17.24 11.26 -4.21
N GLY A 22 18.06 11.52 -5.24
CA GLY A 22 18.07 10.74 -6.49
C GLY A 22 16.71 10.73 -7.20
N LEU A 23 15.97 11.83 -7.14
CA LEU A 23 14.63 11.90 -7.74
C LEU A 23 14.71 11.98 -9.26
N PRO A 24 13.86 11.24 -10.00
CA PRO A 24 13.82 11.33 -11.45
C PRO A 24 13.26 12.69 -11.88
N ARG A 25 13.52 13.06 -13.14
CA ARG A 25 13.22 14.41 -13.65
C ARG A 25 11.73 14.76 -13.60
N ASP A 26 10.85 13.78 -13.78
CA ASP A 26 9.38 13.91 -13.71
C ASP A 26 8.85 14.07 -12.27
N ARG A 27 9.71 13.91 -11.25
CA ARG A 27 9.37 13.96 -9.82
C ARG A 27 10.34 14.81 -9.01
N GLN A 28 11.06 15.71 -9.67
CA GLN A 28 12.03 16.59 -9.03
C GLN A 28 11.37 17.53 -8.02
N ILE A 29 12.15 18.00 -7.06
CA ILE A 29 11.72 19.08 -6.15
C ILE A 29 11.82 20.39 -6.92
N GLU A 30 10.70 21.11 -6.96
CA GLU A 30 10.54 22.40 -7.63
C GLU A 30 10.24 23.49 -6.61
N ALA A 31 10.76 24.69 -6.88
CA ALA A 31 10.49 25.86 -6.06
C ALA A 31 9.53 26.77 -6.82
N GLU A 32 8.31 26.91 -6.29
CA GLU A 32 7.24 27.66 -6.92
C GLU A 32 6.65 28.68 -5.95
N LEU A 33 6.10 29.77 -6.48
CA LEU A 33 5.31 30.70 -5.68
C LEU A 33 3.88 30.16 -5.62
N ASP A 34 3.42 29.74 -4.44
CA ASP A 34 2.04 29.30 -4.26
C ASP A 34 1.11 30.51 -4.34
N GLU A 35 0.48 30.68 -5.50
CA GLU A 35 -0.39 31.81 -5.78
C GLU A 35 -1.72 31.76 -5.01
N TYR A 36 -2.10 30.58 -4.54
CA TYR A 36 -3.34 30.32 -3.80
C TYR A 36 -3.14 30.44 -2.28
N ALA A 37 -1.90 30.48 -1.80
CA ALA A 37 -1.62 30.75 -0.40
C ALA A 37 -1.86 32.23 -0.06
N HIS A 38 -2.49 32.49 1.07
CA HIS A 38 -2.70 33.84 1.61
C HIS A 38 -2.06 33.95 3.02
N PRO A 39 -0.92 34.65 3.19
CA PRO A 39 -0.17 35.40 2.16
C PRO A 39 0.57 34.49 1.17
N LYS A 40 0.83 35.01 -0.04
CA LYS A 40 1.61 34.31 -1.08
C LYS A 40 2.97 33.94 -0.52
N ARG A 41 3.37 32.69 -0.70
CA ARG A 41 4.64 32.16 -0.19
C ARG A 41 5.29 31.22 -1.19
N TRP A 42 6.61 31.15 -1.15
CA TRP A 42 7.34 30.11 -1.88
C TRP A 42 7.05 28.76 -1.25
N THR A 43 6.87 27.74 -2.07
CA THR A 43 6.64 26.36 -1.66
C THR A 43 7.59 25.45 -2.44
N PHE A 44 8.23 24.51 -1.73
CA PHE A 44 8.85 23.37 -2.38
C PHE A 44 7.82 22.31 -2.66
N PHE A 45 7.72 21.94 -3.92
CA PHE A 45 6.74 21.01 -4.46
C PHE A 45 7.45 19.79 -5.04
N TRP A 46 6.96 18.59 -4.76
CA TRP A 46 7.42 17.36 -5.42
C TRP A 46 6.36 16.27 -5.37
N ARG A 47 6.49 15.28 -6.26
CA ARG A 47 5.60 14.12 -6.34
C ARG A 47 6.31 12.86 -5.88
N ASP A 48 5.60 12.04 -5.09
CA ASP A 48 6.14 10.82 -4.50
C ASP A 48 7.47 11.11 -3.76
N GLY A 49 8.39 10.16 -3.57
CA GLY A 49 9.72 10.46 -3.02
C GLY A 49 9.73 10.75 -1.50
N PRO A 50 10.71 11.51 -0.96
CA PRO A 50 10.94 11.64 0.48
C PRO A 50 9.80 12.34 1.23
N THR A 51 9.66 12.02 2.52
CA THR A 51 8.71 12.70 3.42
C THR A 51 9.00 14.19 3.54
N GLU A 52 7.97 15.01 3.81
CA GLU A 52 8.12 16.44 4.04
C GLU A 52 9.15 16.74 5.14
N THR A 53 9.08 16.01 6.25
CA THR A 53 10.02 16.16 7.37
C THR A 53 11.47 15.94 6.96
N ALA A 54 11.73 14.97 6.07
CA ALA A 54 13.07 14.71 5.54
C ALA A 54 13.54 15.86 4.63
N VAL A 55 12.68 16.33 3.71
CA VAL A 55 13.00 17.47 2.83
C VAL A 55 13.25 18.73 3.63
N ARG A 56 12.40 19.07 4.59
CA ARG A 56 12.55 20.22 5.49
C ARG A 56 13.86 20.18 6.27
N ARG A 57 14.21 19.01 6.83
CA ARG A 57 15.47 18.82 7.56
C ARG A 57 16.70 18.97 6.65
N ALA A 58 16.64 18.45 5.43
CA ALA A 58 17.73 18.58 4.47
C ALA A 58 17.88 20.02 3.97
N ALA A 59 16.76 20.67 3.62
CA ALA A 59 16.73 22.06 3.18
C ALA A 59 17.37 23.00 4.21
N ALA A 60 17.03 22.83 5.50
CA ALA A 60 17.57 23.64 6.60
C ALA A 60 19.10 23.61 6.75
N LYS A 61 19.78 22.62 6.14
CA LYS A 61 21.25 22.51 6.11
C LYS A 61 21.89 23.24 4.93
N LEU A 62 21.11 23.63 3.93
CA LEU A 62 21.62 24.20 2.67
C LEU A 62 21.62 25.73 2.69
N ASP A 63 20.49 26.36 3.04
CA ASP A 63 20.36 27.82 3.02
C ASP A 63 19.21 28.30 3.93
N LYS A 64 19.50 28.56 5.21
CA LYS A 64 18.46 28.91 6.20
C LYS A 64 17.74 30.23 5.90
N GLU A 65 18.45 31.21 5.35
CA GLU A 65 17.90 32.55 5.10
C GLU A 65 16.93 32.55 3.90
N ALA A 66 17.26 31.84 2.82
CA ALA A 66 16.37 31.73 1.67
C ALA A 66 15.03 31.02 2.02
N LEU A 67 15.09 30.09 2.97
CA LEU A 67 13.99 29.21 3.39
C LEU A 67 13.00 29.85 4.37
N ASP A 68 13.23 31.09 4.82
CA ASP A 68 12.33 31.75 5.77
C ASP A 68 10.90 31.91 5.20
N GLY A 69 9.89 31.34 5.86
CA GLY A 69 8.51 31.35 5.36
C GLY A 69 8.23 30.47 4.13
N VAL A 70 9.15 29.57 3.75
CA VAL A 70 8.93 28.60 2.66
C VAL A 70 8.04 27.44 3.12
N GLY A 71 6.99 27.16 2.35
CA GLY A 71 6.13 25.99 2.49
C GLY A 71 6.75 24.74 1.87
N TYR A 72 6.21 23.58 2.23
CA TYR A 72 6.58 22.30 1.65
C TYR A 72 5.29 21.55 1.32
N ARG A 73 5.20 20.99 0.12
CA ARG A 73 4.03 20.24 -0.33
C ARG A 73 4.49 19.01 -1.09
N ARG A 74 4.08 17.86 -0.58
CA ARG A 74 4.23 16.56 -1.24
C ARG A 74 2.88 16.15 -1.83
N GLU A 75 2.86 15.94 -3.13
CA GLU A 75 1.75 15.32 -3.85
C GLU A 75 2.06 13.86 -4.18
N TYR A 76 1.02 13.12 -4.49
CA TYR A 76 1.07 11.67 -4.65
C TYR A 76 0.46 11.28 -5.98
N THR A 77 1.11 10.37 -6.68
CA THR A 77 0.54 9.76 -7.89
C THR A 77 -0.61 8.82 -7.53
N ASP A 78 -1.47 8.52 -8.49
CA ASP A 78 -2.54 7.52 -8.33
C ASP A 78 -1.98 6.16 -7.90
N THR A 79 -0.80 5.79 -8.41
CA THR A 79 -0.10 4.57 -7.98
C THR A 79 0.26 4.63 -6.50
N ALA A 80 0.76 5.76 -5.99
CA ALA A 80 1.05 5.92 -4.56
C ALA A 80 -0.22 5.79 -3.71
N TRP A 81 -1.33 6.42 -4.13
CA TRP A 81 -2.63 6.25 -3.47
C TRP A 81 -3.11 4.80 -3.47
N ALA A 82 -2.98 4.10 -4.59
CA ALA A 82 -3.34 2.68 -4.71
C ALA A 82 -2.51 1.80 -3.76
N VAL A 83 -1.19 2.01 -3.71
CA VAL A 83 -0.29 1.31 -2.78
C VAL A 83 -0.69 1.57 -1.32
N ALA A 84 -0.98 2.83 -0.97
CA ALA A 84 -1.39 3.17 0.38
C ALA A 84 -2.74 2.52 0.76
N ALA A 85 -3.72 2.53 -0.15
CA ALA A 85 -5.01 1.87 0.07
C ALA A 85 -4.86 0.35 0.26
N ILE A 86 -4.04 -0.29 -0.59
CA ILE A 86 -3.75 -1.73 -0.49
C ILE A 86 -3.09 -2.06 0.84
N ARG A 87 -2.01 -1.36 1.21
CA ARG A 87 -1.28 -1.61 2.47
C ARG A 87 -2.15 -1.35 3.69
N TYR A 88 -2.91 -0.24 3.70
CA TYR A 88 -3.79 0.09 4.82
C TYR A 88 -4.79 -1.03 5.11
N VAL A 89 -5.43 -1.57 4.07
CA VAL A 89 -6.46 -2.61 4.23
C VAL A 89 -5.84 -3.97 4.55
N ARG A 90 -4.64 -4.28 4.03
CA ARG A 90 -3.92 -5.53 4.32
C ARG A 90 -3.32 -5.56 5.73
N ASP A 91 -2.77 -4.45 6.18
CA ASP A 91 -2.06 -4.34 7.47
C ASP A 91 -3.02 -4.08 8.64
N GLY A 92 -4.28 -3.72 8.36
CA GLY A 92 -5.31 -3.55 9.39
C GLY A 92 -5.63 -4.86 10.11
N ASP A 93 -6.00 -4.77 11.40
CA ASP A 93 -6.27 -5.94 12.25
C ASP A 93 -7.41 -6.81 11.67
N PRO A 94 -7.16 -8.09 11.32
CA PRO A 94 -8.18 -9.02 10.86
C PRO A 94 -9.27 -9.31 11.91
N GLY A 95 -9.04 -8.95 13.18
CA GLY A 95 -10.00 -9.02 14.29
C GLY A 95 -11.09 -7.96 14.26
N GLU A 96 -10.86 -6.83 13.58
CA GLU A 96 -11.90 -5.83 13.28
C GLU A 96 -13.02 -6.44 12.40
N ASP A 97 -14.12 -5.71 12.21
CA ASP A 97 -15.25 -6.17 11.41
C ASP A 97 -14.79 -6.61 10.01
N ALA A 98 -14.80 -7.92 9.78
CA ALA A 98 -14.37 -8.57 8.55
C ALA A 98 -15.21 -8.13 7.34
N TYR A 99 -16.42 -7.64 7.58
CA TYR A 99 -17.34 -7.18 6.55
C TYR A 99 -17.16 -5.70 6.21
N SER A 100 -16.49 -4.94 7.08
CA SER A 100 -16.17 -3.52 6.87
C SER A 100 -14.66 -3.26 6.97
N ALA A 101 -13.90 -3.68 5.94
CA ALA A 101 -12.57 -3.13 5.71
C ALA A 101 -12.70 -1.97 4.72
N GLY A 102 -12.62 -0.75 5.24
CA GLY A 102 -12.64 0.46 4.44
C GLY A 102 -11.34 1.23 4.58
N VAL A 103 -11.01 1.99 3.55
CA VAL A 103 -9.95 2.99 3.60
C VAL A 103 -10.53 4.32 3.16
N SER A 104 -10.41 5.34 4.01
CA SER A 104 -10.72 6.71 3.60
C SER A 104 -9.49 7.37 2.97
N VAL A 105 -9.72 8.45 2.22
CA VAL A 105 -8.64 9.30 1.70
C VAL A 105 -7.75 9.81 2.85
N TYR A 106 -8.34 10.11 4.00
CA TYR A 106 -7.59 10.54 5.19
C TYR A 106 -6.65 9.43 5.71
N ASP A 107 -7.14 8.20 5.77
CA ASP A 107 -6.35 7.05 6.23
C ASP A 107 -5.17 6.76 5.29
N ALA A 108 -5.43 6.73 3.99
CA ALA A 108 -4.40 6.55 2.97
C ALA A 108 -3.39 7.72 2.99
N ARG A 109 -3.85 8.96 3.17
CA ARG A 109 -2.97 10.14 3.31
C ARG A 109 -2.04 10.02 4.51
N ARG A 110 -2.60 9.65 5.67
CA ARG A 110 -1.82 9.45 6.91
C ARG A 110 -0.74 8.40 6.72
N LEU A 111 -1.05 7.31 6.02
CA LEU A 111 -0.05 6.29 5.68
C LEU A 111 1.03 6.86 4.75
N LEU A 112 0.64 7.52 3.64
CA LEU A 112 1.56 8.12 2.67
C LEU A 112 2.56 9.09 3.31
N ASP A 113 2.11 9.89 4.27
CA ASP A 113 2.94 10.87 4.97
C ASP A 113 4.06 10.20 5.81
N THR A 114 3.89 8.94 6.19
CA THR A 114 4.91 8.13 6.89
C THR A 114 5.85 7.38 5.94
N LEU A 115 5.40 7.09 4.71
CA LEU A 115 6.16 6.30 3.74
C LEU A 115 7.31 7.12 3.16
N LYS A 116 8.54 6.60 3.33
CA LYS A 116 9.75 7.18 2.72
C LYS A 116 9.73 7.11 1.19
N ASN A 117 9.17 6.02 0.64
CA ASN A 117 8.93 5.84 -0.78
C ASN A 117 7.54 5.23 -0.94
N PRO A 118 6.56 5.96 -1.51
CA PRO A 118 5.18 5.50 -1.61
C PRO A 118 4.95 4.60 -2.84
N GLY A 119 6.00 4.23 -3.58
CA GLY A 119 5.90 3.30 -4.69
C GLY A 119 5.74 1.82 -4.26
N PRO A 120 5.39 0.94 -5.22
CA PRO A 120 5.29 -0.50 -4.98
C PRO A 120 6.61 -1.13 -4.51
N SER A 121 6.54 -2.07 -3.57
CA SER A 121 7.70 -2.80 -3.05
C SER A 121 8.16 -3.95 -3.95
N ASP A 122 7.24 -4.54 -4.69
CA ASP A 122 7.46 -5.70 -5.55
C ASP A 122 6.52 -5.70 -6.77
N ASP A 123 6.71 -6.67 -7.67
CA ASP A 123 5.95 -6.78 -8.91
C ASP A 123 4.48 -7.15 -8.68
N ARG A 124 4.16 -7.88 -7.62
CA ARG A 124 2.77 -8.25 -7.28
C ARG A 124 2.00 -7.03 -6.79
N GLU A 125 2.59 -6.25 -5.88
CA GLU A 125 2.00 -5.00 -5.40
C GLU A 125 1.87 -3.99 -6.54
N ARG A 126 2.85 -3.94 -7.46
CA ARG A 126 2.76 -3.10 -8.67
C ARG A 126 1.57 -3.49 -9.54
N ALA A 127 1.43 -4.78 -9.86
CA ALA A 127 0.31 -5.27 -10.68
C ALA A 127 -1.05 -5.01 -10.00
N LEU A 128 -1.14 -5.19 -8.68
CA LEU A 128 -2.34 -4.86 -7.92
C LEU A 128 -2.67 -3.36 -7.96
N ALA A 129 -1.66 -2.50 -7.76
CA ALA A 129 -1.83 -1.06 -7.79
C ALA A 129 -2.27 -0.57 -9.17
N GLU A 130 -1.65 -1.04 -10.25
CA GLU A 130 -2.02 -0.69 -11.63
C GLU A 130 -3.47 -1.09 -11.95
N ARG A 131 -3.88 -2.30 -11.54
CA ARG A 131 -5.25 -2.78 -11.74
C ARG A 131 -6.26 -2.00 -10.89
N LEU A 132 -5.89 -1.60 -9.69
CA LEU A 132 -6.74 -0.76 -8.83
C LEU A 132 -6.93 0.64 -9.42
N VAL A 133 -5.86 1.28 -9.89
CA VAL A 133 -5.94 2.58 -10.58
C VAL A 133 -6.91 2.47 -11.76
N LYS A 134 -6.71 1.46 -12.63
CA LYS A 134 -7.60 1.22 -13.77
C LYS A 134 -9.06 0.92 -13.36
N ALA A 135 -9.27 0.18 -12.28
CA ALA A 135 -10.63 -0.09 -11.78
C ALA A 135 -11.32 1.19 -11.29
N SER A 136 -10.56 2.09 -10.65
CA SER A 136 -11.05 3.35 -10.10
C SER A 136 -11.48 4.36 -11.18
N GLU A 137 -11.00 4.24 -12.43
CA GLU A 137 -11.39 5.10 -13.55
C GLU A 137 -12.90 5.05 -13.85
N ARG A 138 -13.59 3.98 -13.41
CA ARG A 138 -15.05 3.83 -13.55
C ARG A 138 -15.84 4.70 -12.58
N GLN A 139 -15.19 5.17 -11.52
CA GLN A 139 -15.81 5.92 -10.45
C GLN A 139 -15.66 7.43 -10.75
N PRO A 140 -16.74 8.23 -10.66
CA PRO A 140 -16.64 9.67 -10.84
C PRO A 140 -15.77 10.26 -9.73
N SER A 141 -14.72 11.03 -10.05
CA SER A 141 -13.91 11.71 -9.03
C SER A 141 -14.74 12.79 -8.34
N CYS A 142 -15.01 12.62 -7.04
CA CYS A 142 -15.89 13.53 -6.29
C CYS A 142 -15.12 14.51 -5.38
N PHE A 143 -13.97 14.10 -4.81
CA PHE A 143 -13.34 14.84 -3.71
C PHE A 143 -11.80 14.96 -3.76
N GLY A 144 -11.20 14.90 -4.95
CA GLY A 144 -9.75 15.11 -5.13
C GLY A 144 -8.93 13.81 -5.18
N ASP A 145 -7.60 13.96 -5.10
CA ASP A 145 -6.64 12.88 -5.37
C ASP A 145 -6.87 11.64 -4.47
N GLY A 146 -7.00 10.47 -5.09
CA GLY A 146 -7.12 9.18 -4.39
C GLY A 146 -8.52 8.77 -3.91
N ASP A 147 -9.55 9.61 -4.02
CA ASP A 147 -10.92 9.30 -3.57
C ASP A 147 -11.53 8.11 -4.32
N ALA A 148 -11.49 8.14 -5.65
CA ALA A 148 -11.97 7.05 -6.50
C ALA A 148 -11.28 5.71 -6.16
N ILE A 149 -9.98 5.75 -5.88
CA ILE A 149 -9.17 4.58 -5.51
C ILE A 149 -9.59 4.02 -4.15
N CYS A 150 -9.68 4.88 -3.13
CA CYS A 150 -10.06 4.48 -1.78
C CYS A 150 -11.49 3.91 -1.74
N ARG A 151 -12.42 4.52 -2.50
CA ARG A 151 -13.78 4.01 -2.68
C ARG A 151 -13.81 2.67 -3.38
N GLU A 152 -13.06 2.49 -4.46
CA GLU A 152 -13.03 1.20 -5.19
C GLU A 152 -12.57 0.05 -4.27
N VAL A 153 -11.54 0.28 -3.45
CA VAL A 153 -11.10 -0.71 -2.44
C VAL A 153 -12.18 -0.95 -1.39
N THR A 154 -12.80 0.12 -0.86
CA THR A 154 -13.82 0.01 0.19
C THR A 154 -15.08 -0.70 -0.30
N GLU A 155 -15.51 -0.44 -1.53
CA GLU A 155 -16.73 -1.00 -2.10
C GLU A 155 -16.54 -2.42 -2.61
N ARG A 156 -15.42 -2.72 -3.28
CA ARG A 156 -15.21 -4.02 -3.95
C ARG A 156 -14.22 -4.96 -3.24
N GLY A 157 -13.36 -4.43 -2.39
CA GLY A 157 -12.26 -5.19 -1.80
C GLY A 157 -11.10 -5.41 -2.77
N LEU A 158 -10.10 -6.16 -2.32
CA LEU A 158 -8.86 -6.39 -3.04
C LEU A 158 -8.87 -7.68 -3.89
N ALA A 159 -9.57 -8.74 -3.48
CA ALA A 159 -9.54 -10.02 -4.21
C ALA A 159 -9.97 -9.94 -5.68
N PRO A 160 -10.96 -9.11 -6.08
CA PRO A 160 -11.30 -8.98 -7.50
C PRO A 160 -10.13 -8.52 -8.38
N LEU A 161 -9.14 -7.83 -7.82
CA LEU A 161 -7.94 -7.40 -8.54
C LEU A 161 -7.01 -8.58 -8.90
N LEU A 162 -7.16 -9.73 -8.24
CA LEU A 162 -6.39 -10.95 -8.50
C LEU A 162 -7.02 -11.89 -9.54
N ARG A 163 -8.13 -11.50 -10.16
CA ARG A 163 -8.88 -12.36 -11.11
C ARG A 163 -8.79 -11.88 -12.56
N GLY A 164 -8.89 -12.80 -13.51
CA GLY A 164 -8.95 -12.50 -14.94
C GLY A 164 -7.57 -12.36 -15.60
N GLU A 165 -7.58 -12.02 -16.89
CA GLU A 165 -6.37 -11.98 -17.70
C GLU A 165 -5.35 -10.95 -17.18
N GLY A 166 -4.07 -11.32 -17.18
CA GLY A 166 -2.98 -10.49 -16.68
C GLY A 166 -3.01 -10.25 -15.16
N ALA A 167 -3.79 -11.01 -14.39
CA ALA A 167 -3.71 -10.96 -12.94
C ALA A 167 -2.43 -11.66 -12.45
N PRO A 168 -1.82 -11.20 -11.34
CA PRO A 168 -0.69 -11.90 -10.76
C PRO A 168 -1.12 -13.31 -10.31
N PRO A 169 -0.24 -14.32 -10.43
CA PRO A 169 -0.60 -15.69 -10.11
C PRO A 169 -0.97 -15.83 -8.63
N LEU A 170 -2.00 -16.61 -8.34
CA LEU A 170 -2.33 -16.98 -6.97
C LEU A 170 -1.34 -18.02 -6.46
N THR A 171 -0.91 -17.87 -5.22
CA THR A 171 -0.25 -18.96 -4.49
C THR A 171 -1.24 -20.10 -4.23
N PRO A 172 -0.77 -21.33 -3.91
CA PRO A 172 -1.67 -22.45 -3.64
C PRO A 172 -2.72 -22.14 -2.57
N ILE A 173 -2.32 -21.52 -1.46
CA ILE A 173 -3.26 -21.16 -0.38
C ILE A 173 -4.28 -20.10 -0.81
N GLU A 174 -3.87 -19.12 -1.62
CA GLU A 174 -4.77 -18.10 -2.15
C GLU A 174 -5.77 -18.69 -3.16
N ALA A 175 -5.32 -19.62 -4.02
CA ALA A 175 -6.20 -20.31 -4.97
C ALA A 175 -7.26 -21.15 -4.24
N LEU A 176 -6.86 -21.87 -3.19
CA LEU A 176 -7.79 -22.61 -2.35
C LEU A 176 -8.72 -21.69 -1.55
N THR A 177 -8.20 -20.57 -1.05
CA THR A 177 -9.00 -19.54 -0.37
C THR A 177 -10.05 -18.97 -1.31
N ASP A 178 -9.68 -18.57 -2.53
CA ASP A 178 -10.60 -17.98 -3.51
C ASP A 178 -11.76 -18.92 -3.86
N ARG A 179 -11.51 -20.24 -3.85
CA ARG A 179 -12.52 -21.26 -4.14
C ARG A 179 -13.37 -21.65 -2.93
N TYR A 180 -12.76 -21.89 -1.77
CA TYR A 180 -13.41 -22.57 -0.65
C TYR A 180 -13.79 -21.64 0.50
N ALA A 181 -13.26 -20.42 0.56
CA ALA A 181 -13.57 -19.53 1.66
C ALA A 181 -15.07 -19.17 1.67
N SER A 182 -15.69 -19.31 2.84
CA SER A 182 -17.10 -18.98 3.07
C SER A 182 -17.25 -18.09 4.31
N GLY A 183 -18.41 -17.44 4.45
CA GLY A 183 -18.72 -16.59 5.61
C GLY A 183 -17.64 -15.54 5.90
N ARG A 184 -17.11 -15.53 7.13
CA ARG A 184 -16.07 -14.58 7.57
C ARG A 184 -14.78 -14.72 6.75
N ALA A 185 -14.34 -15.95 6.45
CA ALA A 185 -13.12 -16.18 5.68
C ALA A 185 -13.23 -15.60 4.27
N SER A 186 -14.41 -15.74 3.63
CA SER A 186 -14.66 -15.14 2.31
C SER A 186 -14.61 -13.61 2.35
N ALA A 187 -15.17 -13.00 3.39
CA ALA A 187 -15.13 -11.54 3.58
C ALA A 187 -13.68 -11.04 3.80
N LEU A 188 -12.92 -11.71 4.67
CA LEU A 188 -11.51 -11.41 4.93
C LEU A 188 -10.63 -11.56 3.67
N TRP A 189 -10.83 -12.63 2.90
CA TRP A 189 -10.17 -12.79 1.60
C TRP A 189 -10.54 -11.67 0.64
N THR A 190 -11.84 -11.46 0.43
CA THR A 190 -12.36 -10.49 -0.53
C THR A 190 -11.86 -9.09 -0.24
N ARG A 191 -11.92 -8.67 1.03
CA ARG A 191 -11.60 -7.32 1.45
C ARG A 191 -10.11 -7.11 1.66
N ARG A 192 -9.42 -8.03 2.32
CA ARG A 192 -8.06 -7.83 2.87
C ARG A 192 -7.00 -8.78 2.31
N LEU A 193 -7.36 -9.71 1.42
CA LEU A 193 -6.47 -10.78 0.95
C LEU A 193 -5.89 -11.64 2.09
N VAL A 194 -6.64 -11.79 3.19
CA VAL A 194 -6.24 -12.71 4.27
C VAL A 194 -6.63 -14.12 3.85
N PRO A 195 -5.66 -15.02 3.59
CA PRO A 195 -5.97 -16.39 3.20
C PRO A 195 -6.56 -17.17 4.39
N MET A 196 -7.25 -18.27 4.09
CA MET A 196 -7.51 -19.29 5.10
C MET A 196 -6.19 -19.84 5.66
N THR A 197 -6.25 -20.44 6.84
CA THR A 197 -5.09 -21.21 7.33
C THR A 197 -4.85 -22.43 6.43
N PRO A 198 -3.60 -22.94 6.33
CA PRO A 198 -3.32 -24.16 5.59
C PRO A 198 -4.20 -25.35 6.01
N LEU A 199 -4.56 -25.44 7.29
CA LEU A 199 -5.36 -26.55 7.82
C LEU A 199 -6.81 -26.45 7.35
N GLU A 200 -7.41 -25.26 7.40
CA GLU A 200 -8.75 -25.01 6.90
C GLU A 200 -8.86 -25.26 5.39
N ALA A 201 -7.87 -24.79 4.62
CA ALA A 201 -7.82 -25.00 3.18
C ALA A 201 -7.68 -26.48 2.81
N PHE A 202 -6.81 -27.22 3.50
CA PHE A 202 -6.64 -28.66 3.30
C PHE A 202 -7.92 -29.44 3.64
N ALA A 203 -8.53 -29.14 4.79
CA ALA A 203 -9.78 -29.78 5.21
C ALA A 203 -10.93 -29.49 4.23
N ALA A 204 -11.00 -28.28 3.67
CA ALA A 204 -12.01 -27.93 2.68
C ALA A 204 -11.85 -28.73 1.37
N VAL A 205 -10.62 -28.93 0.89
CA VAL A 205 -10.34 -29.77 -0.28
C VAL A 205 -10.68 -31.23 0.01
N GLN A 206 -10.30 -31.74 1.18
CA GLN A 206 -10.62 -33.11 1.59
C GLN A 206 -12.14 -33.37 1.63
N ALA A 207 -12.91 -32.38 2.07
CA ALA A 207 -14.37 -32.48 2.17
C ALA A 207 -15.10 -32.29 0.83
N ASP A 208 -14.43 -31.81 -0.22
CA ASP A 208 -15.01 -31.58 -1.55
C ASP A 208 -14.82 -32.81 -2.46
N PRO A 209 -15.86 -33.65 -2.68
CA PRO A 209 -15.77 -34.80 -3.58
C PRO A 209 -15.59 -34.42 -5.05
N LYS A 210 -15.72 -33.12 -5.38
CA LYS A 210 -15.55 -32.57 -6.74
C LYS A 210 -14.27 -31.74 -6.87
N ALA A 211 -13.33 -31.86 -5.93
CA ALA A 211 -12.03 -31.22 -6.05
C ALA A 211 -11.32 -31.69 -7.32
N GLY A 212 -10.96 -30.73 -8.18
CA GLY A 212 -10.17 -31.01 -9.38
C GLY A 212 -8.70 -31.30 -9.06
N PRO A 213 -7.92 -31.87 -10.00
CA PRO A 213 -6.51 -32.25 -9.77
C PRO A 213 -5.67 -31.07 -9.27
N ASP A 214 -5.82 -29.88 -9.86
CA ASP A 214 -5.07 -28.68 -9.47
C ASP A 214 -5.31 -28.26 -8.01
N HIS A 215 -6.53 -28.47 -7.49
CA HIS A 215 -6.85 -28.15 -6.09
C HIS A 215 -6.28 -29.19 -5.13
N ILE A 216 -6.26 -30.45 -5.55
CA ILE A 216 -5.64 -31.54 -4.79
C ILE A 216 -4.13 -31.31 -4.73
N GLU A 217 -3.50 -30.97 -5.86
CA GLU A 217 -2.06 -30.63 -5.92
C GLU A 217 -1.75 -29.42 -5.02
N ALA A 218 -2.54 -28.35 -5.12
CA ALA A 218 -2.40 -27.19 -4.26
C ALA A 218 -2.50 -27.56 -2.78
N ALA A 219 -3.47 -28.41 -2.38
CA ALA A 219 -3.62 -28.85 -1.00
C ALA A 219 -2.43 -29.71 -0.53
N LEU A 220 -1.97 -30.64 -1.35
CA LEU A 220 -0.81 -31.48 -1.04
C LEU A 220 0.48 -30.65 -0.91
N SER A 221 0.61 -29.57 -1.68
CA SER A 221 1.75 -28.65 -1.58
C SER A 221 1.85 -27.93 -0.23
N LEU A 222 0.75 -27.85 0.52
CA LEU A 222 0.70 -27.25 1.86
C LEU A 222 1.17 -28.19 2.98
N LEU A 223 1.28 -29.50 2.71
CA LEU A 223 1.62 -30.50 3.73
C LEU A 223 2.95 -30.24 4.46
N PRO A 224 4.05 -29.82 3.80
CA PRO A 224 5.30 -29.54 4.51
C PRO A 224 5.16 -28.43 5.56
N GLU A 225 4.44 -27.35 5.23
CA GLU A 225 4.17 -26.25 6.15
C GLU A 225 3.27 -26.69 7.31
N LEU A 226 2.23 -27.48 7.00
CA LEU A 226 1.32 -28.05 7.99
C LEU A 226 2.03 -28.94 9.01
N HIS A 227 2.87 -29.86 8.54
CA HIS A 227 3.65 -30.72 9.44
C HIS A 227 4.57 -29.90 10.34
N ALA A 228 5.29 -28.93 9.77
CA ALA A 228 6.17 -28.06 10.56
C ALA A 228 5.40 -27.26 11.63
N ALA A 229 4.22 -26.74 11.30
CA ALA A 229 3.38 -26.00 12.24
C ALA A 229 2.86 -26.89 13.38
N LEU A 230 2.44 -28.12 13.06
CA LEU A 230 1.98 -29.10 14.05
C LEU A 230 3.11 -29.57 14.96
N ASP A 231 4.29 -29.86 14.40
CA ASP A 231 5.48 -30.25 15.17
C ASP A 231 5.92 -29.13 16.12
N ALA A 232 5.94 -27.87 15.66
CA ALA A 232 6.25 -26.72 16.49
C ALA A 232 5.23 -26.52 17.62
N ALA A 233 3.93 -26.69 17.32
CA ALA A 233 2.87 -26.64 18.33
C ALA A 233 3.02 -27.76 19.36
N ALA A 234 3.32 -28.98 18.92
CA ALA A 234 3.55 -30.12 19.80
C ALA A 234 4.76 -29.90 20.72
N ALA A 235 5.90 -29.42 20.19
CA ALA A 235 7.08 -29.09 20.98
C ALA A 235 6.80 -28.00 22.02
N SER A 236 6.06 -26.95 21.64
CA SER A 236 5.63 -25.89 22.56
C SER A 236 4.74 -26.42 23.69
N LEU A 237 3.81 -27.32 23.38
CA LEU A 237 2.96 -27.96 24.39
C LEU A 237 3.77 -28.89 25.31
N GLN A 238 4.71 -29.67 24.77
CA GLN A 238 5.58 -30.54 25.54
C GLN A 238 6.46 -29.75 26.52
N ALA A 239 7.02 -28.61 26.10
CA ALA A 239 7.83 -27.75 26.96
C ALA A 239 7.04 -27.15 28.15
N ARG A 240 5.70 -27.13 28.06
CA ARG A 240 4.81 -26.66 29.14
C ARG A 240 4.40 -27.76 30.11
N LEU A 241 4.68 -29.02 29.80
CA LEU A 241 4.44 -30.11 30.73
C LEU A 241 5.41 -29.96 31.92
N PRO A 242 4.94 -30.01 33.17
CA PRO A 242 5.84 -30.05 34.31
C PRO A 242 6.73 -31.29 34.22
N ALA A 243 8.01 -31.15 34.53
CA ALA A 243 8.89 -32.29 34.67
C ALA A 243 8.32 -33.23 35.75
N VAL A 244 7.98 -34.45 35.34
CA VAL A 244 7.54 -35.53 36.24
C VAL A 244 8.75 -36.09 36.97
#